data_AF-A0A0B7BX91-F1
#
_entry.id   AF-A0A0B7BX91-F1
#
_cell.length_a   1.000
_cell.length_b   1.000
_cell.length_c   1.000
_cell.angle_alpha   90.00
_cell.angle_beta   90.00
_cell.angle_gamma   90.00
#
_symmetry.space_group_name_H-M   'P 1'
#
loop_
_entity.id
_entity.type
_entity.pdbx_description
1 polymer ?
#
loop_
_entity_poly.entity_id
_entity_poly.type
_entity_poly.pdbx_seq_one_letter_code
_entity_poly.pdbx_strand_id
1 'polypeptide(L)'
;NADLEQVRDEINKMLSNFQNDTTLTAVRLSSQWCFLDSTTAERFFRIDKAQEGLHYITDISSEDLYVLDPEIALASPYLLP
;
A
#
# COMPACT_ATOMS: atom_id res chain seq x y z
N ASN A 1 14.06 -9.07 -9.17
CA ASN A 1 13.29 -8.42 -8.09
C ASN A 1 12.75 -7.11 -8.60
N ALA A 2 11.45 -6.85 -8.42
CA ALA A 2 10.84 -5.55 -8.69
C ALA A 2 11.05 -4.66 -7.46
N ASP A 3 11.49 -3.43 -7.68
CA ASP A 3 11.51 -2.38 -6.65
C ASP A 3 10.08 -1.95 -6.31
N LEU A 4 9.92 -1.24 -5.19
CA LEU A 4 8.58 -0.84 -4.72
C LEU A 4 7.93 0.23 -5.61
N GLU A 5 8.72 1.01 -6.36
CA GLU A 5 8.20 1.98 -7.33
C GLU A 5 7.44 1.26 -8.46
N GLN A 6 8.05 0.22 -9.03
CA GLN A 6 7.39 -0.63 -10.04
C GLN A 6 6.15 -1.33 -9.49
N VAL A 7 6.24 -1.85 -8.25
CA VAL A 7 5.11 -2.53 -7.60
C VAL A 7 3.94 -1.56 -7.39
N ARG A 8 4.22 -0.31 -6.98
CA ARG A 8 3.20 0.73 -6.82
C ARG A 8 2.48 1.03 -8.12
N ASP A 9 3.23 1.18 -9.22
CA ASP A 9 2.64 1.46 -10.53
C ASP A 9 1.71 0.32 -10.98
N GLU A 10 2.11 -0.93 -10.75
CA GLU A 10 1.28 -2.08 -11.10
C GLU A 10 0.02 -2.16 -10.22
N ILE A 11 0.13 -1.90 -8.91
CA ILE A 11 -1.03 -1.81 -8.01
C ILE A 11 -2.00 -0.71 -8.47
N ASN A 12 -1.49 0.49 -8.78
CA ASN A 12 -2.32 1.61 -9.24
C ASN A 12 -3.03 1.27 -10.56
N LYS A 13 -2.33 0.61 -11.49
CA LYS A 13 -2.90 0.13 -12.76
C LYS A 13 -3.98 -0.91 -12.54
N MET A 14 -3.75 -1.89 -11.65
CA MET A 14 -4.75 -2.88 -11.27
C MET A 14 -5.98 -2.19 -10.68
N LEU A 15 -5.82 -1.29 -9.71
CA LEU A 15 -6.92 -0.56 -9.09
C LEU A 15 -7.71 0.28 -10.11
N SER A 16 -7.02 0.91 -11.06
CA SER A 16 -7.69 1.64 -12.15
C SER A 16 -8.50 0.72 -13.07
N ASN A 17 -8.01 -0.50 -13.32
CA ASN A 17 -8.73 -1.47 -14.14
C ASN A 17 -9.98 -2.00 -13.42
N PHE A 18 -9.87 -2.29 -12.12
CA PHE A 18 -10.98 -2.79 -11.29
C PHE A 18 -12.07 -1.75 -11.04
N GLN A 19 -11.78 -0.45 -11.10
CA GLN A 19 -12.82 0.59 -11.00
C GLN A 19 -13.84 0.53 -12.15
N ASN A 20 -13.48 -0.08 -13.28
CA ASN A 20 -14.39 -0.26 -14.41
C ASN A 20 -15.30 -1.50 -14.21
N ASP A 21 -15.02 -2.34 -13.21
CA ASP A 21 -15.76 -3.55 -12.91
C ASP A 21 -16.51 -3.37 -11.58
N THR A 22 -17.79 -3.00 -11.68
CA THR A 22 -18.69 -2.64 -10.56
C THR A 22 -18.93 -3.78 -9.56
N THR A 23 -18.39 -4.98 -9.80
CA THR A 23 -18.64 -6.20 -9.00
C THR A 23 -17.69 -6.37 -7.83
N LEU A 24 -16.52 -5.72 -7.85
CA LEU A 24 -15.59 -5.70 -6.72
C LEU A 24 -15.76 -4.39 -5.97
N THR A 25 -15.87 -4.47 -4.64
CA THR A 25 -15.63 -3.32 -3.76
C THR A 25 -14.17 -2.93 -3.88
N ALA A 26 -13.80 -2.30 -4.99
CA ALA A 26 -12.46 -1.81 -5.23
C ALA A 26 -12.18 -0.74 -4.18
N VAL A 27 -11.42 -1.11 -3.16
CA VAL A 27 -10.91 -0.17 -2.17
C VAL A 27 -10.06 0.82 -2.95
N ARG A 28 -10.56 2.05 -3.11
CA ARG A 28 -9.78 3.14 -3.71
C ARG A 28 -8.76 3.60 -2.69
N LEU A 29 -7.50 3.26 -2.93
CA LEU A 29 -6.39 3.84 -2.18
C LEU A 29 -6.19 5.31 -2.61
N SER A 30 -6.02 6.18 -1.63
CA SER A 30 -5.70 7.59 -1.83
C SER A 30 -4.30 7.77 -2.41
N SER A 31 -4.01 8.93 -2.98
CA SER A 31 -2.64 9.22 -3.45
C SER A 31 -1.58 9.12 -2.35
N GLN A 32 -1.96 9.12 -1.07
CA GLN A 32 -1.08 9.13 0.09
C GLN A 32 -0.78 7.74 0.67
N TRP A 33 -1.27 6.67 0.05
CA TRP A 33 -0.97 5.31 0.52
C TRP A 33 0.53 4.99 0.46
N CYS A 34 1.00 4.18 1.40
CA CYS A 34 2.41 3.81 1.57
C CYS A 34 2.58 2.31 1.85
N PHE A 35 3.73 1.76 1.51
CA PHE A 35 4.08 0.39 1.87
C PHE A 35 4.44 0.29 3.34
N LEU A 36 4.13 -0.87 3.93
CA LEU A 36 4.59 -1.22 5.26
C LEU A 36 5.62 -2.35 5.16
N ASP A 37 6.74 -2.15 5.84
CA ASP A 37 7.72 -3.18 6.15
C ASP A 37 7.24 -3.95 7.37
N SER A 38 6.97 -5.25 7.17
CA SER A 38 6.54 -6.19 8.20
C SER A 38 7.66 -7.14 8.65
N THR A 39 8.83 -7.08 8.03
CA THR A 39 9.96 -7.98 8.29
C THR A 39 10.93 -7.35 9.29
N THR A 40 10.94 -6.03 9.41
CA THR A 40 11.76 -5.31 10.38
C THR A 40 11.15 -5.33 11.79
N ALA A 41 11.84 -6.01 12.72
CA ALA A 41 11.69 -5.86 14.18
C ALA A 41 10.27 -6.04 14.78
N GLU A 42 9.53 -7.08 14.36
CA GLU A 42 8.21 -7.48 14.88
C GLU A 42 7.12 -6.39 14.81
N ARG A 43 7.37 -5.29 14.10
CA ARG A 43 6.49 -4.13 14.00
C ARG A 43 6.36 -3.71 12.54
N PHE A 44 5.29 -3.00 12.24
CA PHE A 44 5.13 -2.40 10.92
C PHE A 44 5.84 -1.04 10.87
N PHE A 45 6.69 -0.86 9.86
CA PHE A 45 7.34 0.41 9.57
C PHE A 45 6.88 0.96 8.23
N ARG A 46 6.64 2.26 8.16
CA ARG A 46 6.30 2.91 6.90
C ARG A 46 7.54 3.03 6.04
N ILE A 47 7.44 2.61 4.78
CA ILE A 47 8.42 2.97 3.76
C ILE A 47 8.04 4.35 3.20
N ASP A 48 8.97 5.29 3.29
CA ASP A 48 8.79 6.61 2.69
C ASP A 48 8.88 6.51 1.17
N LYS A 49 8.03 7.26 0.46
CA LYS A 49 7.96 7.21 -1.02
C LYS A 49 9.30 7.46 -1.71
N ALA A 50 10.12 8.35 -1.18
CA ALA A 50 11.44 8.64 -1.72
C ALA A 50 12.42 7.45 -1.64
N GLN A 51 12.09 6.43 -0.86
CA GLN A 51 12.88 5.22 -0.68
C GLN A 51 12.33 4.02 -1.46
N GLU A 52 11.19 4.14 -2.16
CA GLU A 52 10.56 3.01 -2.85
C GLU A 52 11.40 2.46 -3.99
N GLY A 53 12.08 3.33 -4.75
CA GLY A 53 13.04 2.91 -5.78
C GLY A 53 14.34 2.32 -5.23
N LEU A 54 14.54 2.30 -3.90
CA LEU A 54 15.73 1.77 -3.24
C LEU A 54 15.49 0.42 -2.53
N HIS A 55 14.23 0.03 -2.35
CA HIS A 55 13.86 -1.20 -1.64
C HIS A 55 13.19 -2.18 -2.59
N TYR A 56 13.42 -3.47 -2.37
CA TYR A 56 12.71 -4.52 -3.08
C TYR A 56 11.55 -5.05 -2.24
N ILE A 57 10.52 -5.55 -2.90
CA ILE A 57 9.36 -6.20 -2.25
C ILE A 57 9.77 -7.32 -1.29
N THR A 58 10.81 -8.08 -1.65
CA THR A 58 11.34 -9.20 -0.85
C THR A 58 12.02 -8.74 0.45
N ASP A 59 12.39 -7.47 0.54
CA ASP A 59 13.07 -6.93 1.71
C ASP A 59 12.06 -6.56 2.80
N ILE A 60 10.85 -6.14 2.40
CA ILE A 60 9.82 -5.56 3.30
C ILE A 60 8.66 -6.51 3.59
N SER A 61 8.55 -7.62 2.86
CA SER A 61 7.43 -8.55 2.94
C SER A 61 7.88 -10.00 2.76
N SER A 62 7.14 -10.93 3.37
CA SER A 62 7.38 -12.37 3.26
C SER A 62 6.29 -13.03 2.44
N GLU A 63 5.14 -13.32 3.06
CA GLU A 63 4.00 -13.98 2.41
C GLU A 63 2.99 -12.95 1.89
N ASP A 64 2.75 -11.91 2.68
CA ASP A 64 1.78 -10.85 2.39
C ASP A 64 2.46 -9.49 2.29
N LEU A 65 2.00 -8.67 1.34
CA LEU A 65 2.38 -7.27 1.21
C LEU A 65 1.30 -6.39 1.86
N TYR A 66 1.71 -5.54 2.79
CA TYR A 66 0.82 -4.64 3.51
C TYR A 66 0.99 -3.20 3.03
N VAL A 67 -0.15 -2.50 2.89
CA VAL A 67 -0.21 -1.07 2.56
C VAL A 67 -1.08 -0.34 3.57
N LEU A 68 -0.71 0.89 3.90
CA LEU A 68 -1.49 1.78 4.75
C LEU A 68 -1.98 2.98 3.94
N ASP A 69 -3.27 3.24 4.03
CA ASP A 69 -3.88 4.48 3.55
C ASP A 69 -4.29 5.36 4.73
N PRO A 70 -3.60 6.49 4.97
CA PRO A 70 -3.92 7.37 6.09
C PRO A 70 -5.28 8.05 5.93
N GLU A 71 -5.79 8.22 4.71
CA GLU A 71 -7.06 8.91 4.46
C GLU A 71 -8.26 7.99 4.71
N ILE A 72 -8.12 6.67 4.50
CA ILE A 72 -9.14 5.69 4.86
C ILE A 72 -9.29 5.61 6.39
N ALA A 73 -8.19 5.66 7.13
CA ALA A 73 -8.22 5.63 8.59
C ALA A 73 -9.03 6.81 9.18
N LEU A 74 -8.94 8.00 8.58
CA LEU A 74 -9.68 9.19 9.01
C LEU A 74 -11.18 9.13 8.71
N ALA A 75 -11.61 8.29 7.77
CA ALA A 75 -13.02 8.10 7.45
C ALA A 75 -13.72 7.10 8.39
N SER A 76 -12.99 6.44 9.29
CA SER A 76 -13.57 5.51 10.26
C SER A 76 -14.40 6.26 11.30
N PRO A 77 -15.71 5.96 11.45
CA PRO A 77 -16.58 6.65 12.42
C PRO A 77 -16.18 6.40 13.87
N TYR A 78 -15.24 5.48 14.13
CA TYR A 78 -14.71 5.17 15.45
C TYR A 78 -13.46 5.98 15.86
N LEU A 79 -12.96 6.86 14.98
CA LEU A 79 -11.76 7.68 15.22
C LEU A 79 -12.03 9.19 15.33
N LEU A 80 -13.30 9.61 15.28
CA LEU A 80 -13.69 10.97 15.66
C LEU A 80 -13.79 11.06 17.21
N PRO A 81 -13.33 12.16 17.82
CA PRO A 81 -13.29 12.32 19.28
C PRO A 81 -14.66 12.30 19.95
#